data_AF-A0A3D3Q791-F1
#
_entry.id   AF-A0A3D3Q791-F1
#
_cell.length_a   1.000
_cell.length_b   1.000
_cell.length_c   1.000
_cell.angle_alpha   90.00
_cell.angle_beta   90.00
_cell.angle_gamma   90.00
#
_symmetry.space_group_name_H-M   'P 1'
#
loop_
_entity.id
_entity.type
_entity.pdbx_description
1 polymer ?
#
loop_
_entity_poly.entity_id
_entity_poly.type
_entity_poly.pdbx_seq_one_letter_code
_entity_poly.pdbx_strand_id
1 'polypeptide(L)'
;DQEKAQEAAQKMAEARFTLEDFLAQMQEVKKLGPLQDLLAMMPGIPGAKGMQLKDLQVDERELAQTEAIIRSMTPEERRNPVIINGSRRLRIARGSGMTTTDVNSLLKQFAQARKMMKSMMGMAGIGARGMAGLAGKGTDKGGKGRGPGGGLPRLPNIPPGMMGLPGR
;
A
#
# COMPACT_ATOMS: atom_id res chain seq x y z
N ASP A 1 15.55 -10.85 -13.87
CA ASP A 1 14.18 -10.63 -13.35
C ASP A 1 14.06 -10.74 -11.84
N GLN A 2 14.64 -11.75 -11.18
CA GLN A 2 14.54 -11.92 -9.72
C GLN A 2 15.04 -10.71 -8.90
N GLU A 3 16.17 -10.09 -9.28
CA GLU A 3 16.70 -8.91 -8.56
C GLU A 3 15.72 -7.73 -8.58
N LYS A 4 15.09 -7.43 -9.72
CA LYS A 4 14.07 -6.37 -9.80
C LYS A 4 12.87 -6.64 -8.89
N ALA A 5 12.43 -7.90 -8.83
CA ALA A 5 11.34 -8.29 -7.94
C ALA A 5 11.73 -8.19 -6.45
N GLN A 6 12.97 -8.54 -6.10
CA GLN A 6 13.49 -8.42 -4.74
C GLN A 6 13.72 -6.96 -4.34
N GLU A 7 14.29 -6.12 -5.21
CA GLU A 7 14.40 -4.67 -4.99
C GLU A 7 13.03 -4.02 -4.84
N ALA A 8 12.06 -4.37 -5.69
CA ALA A 8 10.70 -3.88 -5.57
C ALA A 8 10.09 -4.30 -4.22
N ALA A 9 10.28 -5.56 -3.80
CA ALA A 9 9.83 -6.04 -2.50
C ALA A 9 10.48 -5.30 -1.31
N GLN A 10 11.79 -5.02 -1.38
CA GLN A 10 12.51 -4.26 -0.35
C GLN A 10 12.09 -2.78 -0.33
N LYS A 11 11.95 -2.12 -1.48
CA LYS A 11 11.45 -0.73 -1.58
C LYS A 11 10.00 -0.60 -1.10
N MET A 12 9.16 -1.60 -1.38
CA MET A 12 7.82 -1.72 -0.79
C MET A 12 7.89 -1.89 0.74
N ALA A 13 8.83 -2.69 1.26
CA ALA A 13 9.03 -2.90 2.70
C ALA A 13 9.55 -1.66 3.45
N GLU A 14 10.28 -0.75 2.77
CA GLU A 14 10.66 0.55 3.35
C GLU A 14 9.55 1.62 3.27
N ALA A 15 8.38 1.28 2.74
CA ALA A 15 7.28 2.20 2.42
C ALA A 15 7.68 3.38 1.50
N ARG A 16 8.79 3.24 0.76
CA ARG A 16 9.37 4.24 -0.16
C ARG A 16 8.82 4.09 -1.58
N PHE A 17 7.52 3.92 -1.73
CA PHE A 17 6.89 3.98 -3.05
C PHE A 17 6.90 5.44 -3.54
N THR A 18 7.60 5.71 -4.64
CA THR A 18 7.77 7.03 -5.26
C THR A 18 7.02 7.16 -6.59
N LEU A 19 6.95 8.37 -7.14
CA LEU A 19 6.41 8.58 -8.49
C LEU A 19 7.28 7.95 -9.59
N GLU A 20 8.56 7.65 -9.33
CA GLU A 20 9.43 6.95 -10.28
C GLU A 20 9.08 5.46 -10.35
N ASP A 21 8.79 4.82 -9.21
CA ASP A 21 8.32 3.43 -9.16
C ASP A 21 6.94 3.28 -9.80
N PHE A 22 6.03 4.24 -9.56
CA PHE A 22 4.71 4.28 -10.21
C PHE A 22 4.82 4.41 -11.74
N LEU A 23 5.71 5.29 -12.23
CA LEU A 23 5.97 5.42 -13.67
C LEU A 23 6.53 4.13 -14.28
N ALA A 24 7.48 3.47 -13.60
CA ALA A 24 8.05 2.21 -14.07
C ALA A 24 6.98 1.11 -14.23
N GLN A 25 6.10 0.95 -13.22
CA GLN A 25 4.99 0.00 -13.28
C GLN A 25 4.01 0.30 -14.42
N MET A 26 3.66 1.57 -14.64
CA MET A 26 2.81 1.97 -15.78
C MET A 26 3.47 1.71 -17.14
N GLN A 27 4.78 1.92 -17.26
CA GLN A 27 5.53 1.62 -18.49
C GLN A 27 5.64 0.11 -18.77
N GLU A 28 5.59 -0.74 -17.74
CA GLU A 28 5.49 -2.20 -17.92
C GLU A 28 4.11 -2.62 -18.42
N VAL A 29 3.02 -2.03 -17.88
CA VAL A 29 1.66 -2.24 -18.41
C VAL A 29 1.54 -1.74 -19.85
N LYS A 30 2.13 -0.58 -20.18
CA LYS A 30 2.16 -0.03 -21.55
C LYS A 30 2.75 -1.01 -22.58
N LYS A 31 3.78 -1.77 -22.21
CA LYS A 31 4.41 -2.79 -23.10
C LYS A 31 3.49 -3.97 -23.40
N LEU A 32 2.49 -4.23 -22.56
CA LEU A 32 1.44 -5.23 -22.81
C LEU A 32 0.31 -4.65 -23.70
N GLY A 33 0.23 -3.32 -23.84
CA GLY A 33 -0.82 -2.58 -24.54
C GLY A 33 -1.14 -2.97 -25.99
N PRO A 34 -0.17 -3.38 -26.85
CA PRO A 34 -0.48 -3.82 -28.22
C PRO A 34 -0.71 -5.34 -28.34
N LEU A 35 -0.55 -6.13 -27.26
CA LEU A 35 -0.82 -7.59 -27.32
C LEU A 35 -2.30 -7.89 -27.57
N GLN A 36 -3.21 -7.01 -27.19
CA GLN A 36 -4.64 -7.16 -27.43
C GLN A 36 -4.99 -7.11 -28.92
N ASP A 37 -4.36 -6.26 -29.73
CA ASP A 37 -4.53 -6.27 -31.19
C ASP A 37 -3.89 -7.52 -31.83
N LEU A 38 -2.72 -7.94 -31.35
CA LEU A 38 -2.06 -9.17 -31.82
C LEU A 38 -2.87 -10.43 -31.47
N LEU A 39 -3.50 -10.47 -30.29
CA LEU A 39 -4.41 -11.55 -29.87
C LEU A 39 -5.73 -11.52 -30.65
N ALA A 40 -6.26 -10.33 -30.97
CA ALA A 40 -7.44 -10.18 -31.83
C ALA A 40 -7.17 -10.63 -33.28
N MET A 41 -5.93 -10.50 -33.75
CA MET A 41 -5.51 -10.90 -35.11
C MET A 41 -5.03 -12.36 -35.23
N MET A 42 -4.98 -13.12 -34.13
CA MET A 42 -4.58 -14.54 -34.14
C MET A 42 -5.82 -15.46 -34.31
N PRO A 43 -6.05 -16.06 -35.50
CA PRO A 43 -7.17 -16.95 -35.70
C PRO A 43 -6.98 -18.26 -34.93
N GLY A 44 -7.96 -18.62 -34.09
CA GLY A 44 -8.05 -19.95 -33.46
C GLY A 44 -7.99 -20.01 -31.94
N ILE A 45 -7.84 -18.89 -31.21
CA ILE A 45 -7.94 -18.90 -29.74
C ILE A 45 -9.42 -18.79 -29.30
N PRO A 46 -10.01 -19.79 -28.61
CA PRO A 46 -11.35 -19.69 -28.06
C PRO A 46 -11.36 -18.69 -26.88
N GLY A 47 -11.86 -17.48 -27.13
CA GLY A 47 -11.94 -16.40 -26.12
C GLY A 47 -11.73 -14.99 -26.68
N ALA A 48 -11.02 -14.88 -27.82
CA ALA A 48 -10.63 -13.60 -28.44
C ALA A 48 -11.79 -12.66 -28.85
N LYS A 49 -13.04 -13.14 -28.81
CA LYS A 49 -14.25 -12.37 -29.19
C LYS A 49 -15.13 -11.93 -28.02
N GLY A 50 -14.82 -12.32 -26.78
CA GLY A 50 -15.80 -12.31 -25.69
C GLY A 50 -15.33 -11.90 -24.29
N MET A 51 -14.02 -11.84 -24.01
CA MET A 51 -13.59 -11.22 -22.76
C MET A 51 -13.89 -9.72 -22.83
N GLN A 52 -14.61 -9.21 -21.82
CA GLN A 52 -15.00 -7.81 -21.71
C GLN A 52 -13.80 -6.95 -21.25
N LEU A 53 -12.76 -6.92 -22.08
CA LEU A 53 -11.52 -6.18 -21.89
C LEU A 53 -11.72 -4.65 -21.97
N LYS A 54 -12.97 -4.18 -22.09
CA LYS A 54 -13.30 -2.75 -22.15
C LYS A 54 -12.93 -2.01 -20.87
N ASP A 55 -13.05 -2.66 -19.71
CA ASP A 55 -12.59 -2.16 -18.40
C ASP A 55 -11.06 -2.23 -18.21
N LEU A 56 -10.33 -2.86 -19.15
CA LEU A 56 -8.87 -2.93 -19.20
C LEU A 56 -8.28 -2.14 -20.38
N GLN A 57 -9.09 -1.32 -21.07
CA GLN A 57 -8.60 -0.32 -22.02
C GLN A 57 -7.87 0.79 -21.26
N VAL A 58 -6.62 0.52 -20.89
CA VAL A 58 -5.69 1.53 -20.40
C VAL A 58 -5.40 2.46 -21.58
N ASP A 59 -6.00 3.65 -21.59
CA ASP A 59 -5.81 4.61 -22.69
C ASP A 59 -4.32 5.03 -22.74
N GLU A 60 -3.67 4.68 -23.85
CA GLU A 60 -2.26 5.01 -24.07
C GLU A 60 -2.00 6.52 -24.06
N ARG A 61 -3.04 7.34 -24.34
CA ARG A 61 -3.02 8.80 -24.20
C ARG A 61 -2.94 9.22 -22.74
N GLU A 62 -3.73 8.61 -21.84
CA GLU A 62 -3.65 8.91 -20.40
C GLU A 62 -2.30 8.49 -19.81
N LEU A 63 -1.76 7.34 -20.24
CA LEU A 63 -0.40 6.92 -19.88
C LEU A 63 0.65 7.93 -20.36
N ALA A 64 0.55 8.40 -21.60
CA ALA A 64 1.48 9.38 -22.16
C ALA A 64 1.40 10.75 -21.44
N GLN A 65 0.20 11.20 -21.08
CA GLN A 65 0.00 12.42 -20.28
C GLN A 65 0.62 12.27 -18.88
N THR A 66 0.37 11.14 -18.23
CA THR A 66 0.89 10.82 -16.89
C THR A 66 2.43 10.74 -16.91
N GLU A 67 2.99 10.10 -17.94
CA GLU A 67 4.44 10.06 -18.19
C GLU A 67 5.02 11.46 -18.41
N ALA A 68 4.39 12.31 -19.22
CA ALA A 68 4.82 13.68 -19.44
C ALA A 68 4.83 14.50 -18.12
N ILE A 69 3.78 14.40 -17.31
CA ILE A 69 3.69 15.09 -16.01
C ILE A 69 4.81 14.65 -15.07
N ILE A 70 5.06 13.34 -14.91
CA ILE A 70 6.10 12.83 -14.00
C ILE A 70 7.50 13.20 -14.49
N ARG A 71 7.75 13.14 -15.81
CA ARG A 71 9.03 13.56 -16.40
C ARG A 71 9.32 15.05 -16.17
N SER A 72 8.30 15.91 -16.15
CA SER A 72 8.43 17.36 -15.87
C SER A 72 8.63 17.73 -14.38
N MET A 73 8.63 16.74 -13.47
CA MET A 73 8.99 16.92 -12.06
C MET A 73 10.51 16.80 -11.83
N THR A 74 11.02 17.44 -10.77
CA THR A 74 12.39 17.23 -10.29
C THR A 74 12.53 15.92 -9.51
N PRO A 75 13.74 15.34 -9.36
CA PRO A 75 13.93 14.11 -8.58
C PRO A 75 13.45 14.21 -7.13
N GLU A 76 13.59 15.38 -6.50
CA GLU A 76 13.07 15.65 -5.15
C GLU A 76 11.54 15.54 -5.08
N GLU A 77 10.85 16.11 -6.06
CA GLU A 77 9.38 16.12 -6.14
C GLU A 77 8.84 14.72 -6.41
N ARG A 78 9.52 13.92 -7.24
CA ARG A 78 9.12 12.53 -7.51
C ARG A 78 9.28 11.61 -6.30
N ARG A 79 10.37 11.80 -5.54
CA ARG A 79 10.65 11.06 -4.30
C ARG A 79 9.75 11.50 -3.13
N ASN A 80 9.43 12.80 -3.05
CA ASN A 80 8.54 13.33 -2.02
C ASN A 80 7.44 14.23 -2.61
N PRO A 81 6.32 13.65 -3.09
CA PRO A 81 5.23 14.41 -3.70
C PRO A 81 4.51 15.39 -2.75
N VAL A 82 4.78 15.32 -1.44
CA VAL A 82 4.19 16.22 -0.43
C VAL A 82 4.73 17.66 -0.58
N ILE A 83 5.92 17.85 -1.17
CA ILE A 83 6.49 19.20 -1.38
C ILE A 83 5.83 19.97 -2.55
N ILE A 84 4.98 19.29 -3.34
CA ILE A 84 4.40 19.83 -4.58
C ILE A 84 3.25 20.81 -4.27
N ASN A 85 3.64 22.06 -3.98
CA ASN A 85 2.73 23.18 -3.75
C ASN A 85 2.11 23.74 -5.06
N GLY A 86 1.29 24.80 -4.95
CA GLY A 86 0.64 25.42 -6.11
C GLY A 86 1.61 25.94 -7.19
N SER A 87 2.72 26.55 -6.79
CA SER A 87 3.74 27.07 -7.72
C SER A 87 4.45 25.95 -8.46
N ARG A 88 4.83 24.87 -7.76
CA ARG A 88 5.41 23.66 -8.37
C ARG A 88 4.42 23.01 -9.34
N ARG A 89 3.13 22.87 -8.98
CA ARG A 89 2.09 22.35 -9.90
C ARG A 89 1.99 23.17 -11.18
N LEU A 90 2.02 24.51 -11.10
CA LEU A 90 1.97 25.38 -12.28
C LEU A 90 3.21 25.20 -13.18
N ARG A 91 4.40 25.06 -12.59
CA ARG A 91 5.64 24.78 -13.33
C ARG A 91 5.59 23.41 -14.03
N ILE A 92 5.17 22.37 -13.32
CA ILE A 92 5.05 21.00 -13.84
C ILE A 92 4.05 20.96 -15.00
N ALA A 93 2.85 21.53 -14.81
CA ALA A 93 1.79 21.61 -15.82
C ALA A 93 2.29 22.29 -17.12
N ARG A 94 2.95 23.45 -17.01
CA ARG A 94 3.56 24.14 -18.16
C ARG A 94 4.66 23.31 -18.83
N GLY A 95 5.47 22.60 -18.04
CA GLY A 95 6.55 21.75 -18.54
C GLY A 95 6.06 20.44 -19.20
N SER A 96 4.86 19.98 -18.91
CA SER A 96 4.27 18.77 -19.51
C SER A 96 3.21 19.04 -20.58
N GLY A 97 2.86 20.32 -20.82
CA GLY A 97 1.76 20.70 -21.72
C GLY A 97 0.36 20.38 -21.17
N MET A 98 0.23 20.20 -19.85
CA MET A 98 -1.02 19.81 -19.18
C MET A 98 -1.55 20.95 -18.29
N THR A 99 -2.72 20.76 -17.68
CA THR A 99 -3.29 21.72 -16.71
C THR A 99 -2.85 21.41 -15.27
N THR A 100 -3.00 22.38 -14.38
CA THR A 100 -2.78 22.16 -12.93
C THR A 100 -3.79 21.18 -12.32
N THR A 101 -4.94 20.98 -12.96
CA THR A 101 -5.96 19.99 -12.57
C THR A 101 -5.46 18.57 -12.82
N ASP A 102 -4.83 18.32 -13.97
CA ASP A 102 -4.33 16.99 -14.36
C ASP A 102 -3.21 16.54 -13.42
N VAL A 103 -2.27 17.45 -13.12
CA VAL A 103 -1.23 17.24 -12.10
C VAL A 103 -1.85 16.93 -10.73
N ASN A 104 -2.95 17.60 -10.37
CA ASN A 104 -3.64 17.36 -9.10
C ASN A 104 -4.39 16.02 -9.06
N SER A 105 -4.96 15.58 -10.18
CA SER A 105 -5.59 14.27 -10.34
C SER A 105 -4.58 13.14 -10.20
N LEU A 106 -3.43 13.25 -10.88
CA LEU A 106 -2.31 12.31 -10.76
C LEU A 106 -1.81 12.19 -9.32
N LEU A 107 -1.61 13.32 -8.62
CA LEU A 107 -1.17 13.30 -7.22
C LEU A 107 -2.18 12.63 -6.28
N LYS A 108 -3.49 12.74 -6.55
CA LYS A 108 -4.55 12.01 -5.81
C LYS A 108 -4.50 10.51 -6.09
N GLN A 109 -4.43 10.11 -7.36
CA GLN A 109 -4.33 8.70 -7.77
C GLN A 109 -3.10 8.04 -7.13
N PHE A 110 -1.94 8.69 -7.21
CA PHE A 110 -0.71 8.23 -6.56
C PHE A 110 -0.86 8.14 -5.02
N ALA A 111 -1.48 9.13 -4.37
CA ALA A 111 -1.71 9.08 -2.93
C ALA A 111 -2.62 7.91 -2.51
N GLN A 112 -3.62 7.58 -3.34
CA GLN A 112 -4.48 6.40 -3.15
C GLN A 112 -3.72 5.09 -3.36
N ALA A 113 -2.93 4.96 -4.43
CA ALA A 113 -2.07 3.80 -4.67
C ALA A 113 -1.07 3.57 -3.51
N ARG A 114 -0.39 4.65 -3.06
CA ARG A 114 0.52 4.61 -1.92
C ARG A 114 -0.18 4.22 -0.62
N LYS A 115 -1.42 4.68 -0.39
CA LYS A 115 -2.25 4.26 0.77
C LYS A 115 -2.57 2.76 0.69
N MET A 116 -2.95 2.25 -0.48
CA MET A 116 -3.24 0.83 -0.69
C MET A 116 -2.01 -0.05 -0.44
N MET A 117 -0.85 0.31 -1.01
CA MET A 117 0.42 -0.39 -0.75
C MET A 117 0.78 -0.39 0.74
N LYS A 118 0.65 0.77 1.42
CA LYS A 118 0.91 0.86 2.86
C LYS A 118 -0.02 -0.05 3.68
N SER A 119 -1.30 -0.13 3.33
CA SER A 119 -2.25 -1.05 3.98
C SER A 119 -1.90 -2.51 3.74
N MET A 120 -1.54 -2.88 2.51
CA MET A 120 -1.15 -4.25 2.15
C MET A 120 0.14 -4.68 2.87
N MET A 121 1.15 -3.81 2.91
CA MET A 121 2.39 -4.08 3.63
C MET A 121 2.19 -4.12 5.15
N GLY A 122 1.31 -3.25 5.70
CA GLY A 122 0.90 -3.30 7.10
C GLY A 122 0.22 -4.63 7.47
N MET A 123 -0.64 -5.16 6.59
CA MET A 123 -1.26 -6.47 6.76
C MET A 123 -0.22 -7.61 6.73
N ALA A 124 0.75 -7.56 5.79
CA ALA A 124 1.83 -8.54 5.71
C ALA A 124 2.72 -8.54 6.97
N GLY A 125 3.02 -7.35 7.51
CA GLY A 125 3.76 -7.20 8.77
C GLY A 125 3.00 -7.74 9.99
N ILE A 126 1.67 -7.62 10.02
CA ILE A 126 0.82 -8.21 11.06
C ILE A 126 0.76 -9.74 10.92
N GLY A 127 0.68 -10.29 9.70
CA GLY A 127 0.71 -11.73 9.46
C GLY A 127 1.99 -12.40 9.96
N ALA A 128 3.16 -11.82 9.64
CA ALA A 128 4.45 -12.31 10.11
C ALA A 128 4.59 -12.25 11.64
N ARG A 129 4.09 -11.19 12.28
CA ARG A 129 4.19 -11.00 13.74
C ARG A 129 3.16 -11.81 14.53
N GLY A 130 1.97 -12.05 13.95
CA GLY A 130 0.93 -12.91 14.51
C GLY A 130 1.33 -14.39 14.54
N MET A 131 2.02 -14.87 13.51
CA MET A 131 2.51 -16.26 13.46
C MET A 131 3.73 -16.50 14.36
N ALA A 132 4.60 -15.49 14.54
CA ALA A 132 5.69 -15.54 15.52
C ALA A 132 5.18 -15.60 16.99
N GLY A 133 3.98 -15.07 17.27
CA GLY A 133 3.36 -15.13 18.60
C GLY A 133 2.74 -16.48 18.96
N LEU A 134 2.41 -17.33 17.98
CA LEU A 134 1.78 -18.65 18.20
C LEU A 134 2.78 -19.83 18.20
N ALA A 135 3.99 -19.65 17.66
CA ALA A 135 5.00 -20.70 17.59
C ALA A 135 5.81 -20.92 18.90
N GLY A 136 5.41 -20.29 20.01
CA GLY A 136 6.21 -20.19 21.24
C GLY A 136 5.56 -20.67 22.54
N LYS A 137 4.42 -21.39 22.51
CA LYS A 137 3.76 -21.85 23.75
C LYS A 137 3.07 -23.22 23.66
N GLY A 138 3.91 -24.24 23.52
CA GLY A 138 3.62 -25.66 23.63
C GLY A 138 4.85 -26.42 23.14
N THR A 139 5.44 -27.38 23.85
CA THR A 139 5.03 -28.10 25.07
C THR A 139 6.26 -28.66 25.75
N ASP A 140 6.31 -28.71 27.08
CA ASP A 140 7.01 -29.83 27.74
C ASP A 140 6.36 -30.25 29.06
N LYS A 141 6.50 -31.52 29.41
CA LYS A 141 5.81 -32.20 30.53
C LYS A 141 6.83 -32.67 31.57
N GLY A 142 6.57 -32.41 32.84
CA GLY A 142 7.05 -33.27 33.94
C GLY A 142 7.60 -32.52 35.15
N GLY A 143 6.99 -32.75 36.32
CA GLY A 143 7.43 -32.10 37.57
C GLY A 143 6.49 -32.37 38.75
N LYS A 144 6.39 -33.64 39.18
CA LYS A 144 5.53 -34.06 40.30
C LYS A 144 6.23 -33.76 41.65
N GLY A 145 5.87 -32.66 42.33
CA GLY A 145 6.64 -32.10 43.46
C GLY A 145 5.84 -31.53 44.67
N ARG A 146 4.95 -32.36 45.22
CA ARG A 146 4.38 -32.39 46.60
C ARG A 146 4.93 -31.37 47.66
N GLY A 147 4.04 -30.56 48.25
CA GLY A 147 4.28 -29.82 49.50
C GLY A 147 3.06 -28.96 49.96
N PRO A 148 2.49 -29.16 51.17
CA PRO A 148 1.36 -28.37 51.68
C PRO A 148 1.76 -27.34 52.77
N GLY A 149 0.98 -26.26 52.86
CA GLY A 149 1.11 -25.19 53.88
C GLY A 149 1.92 -23.98 53.39
N GLY A 150 1.56 -22.74 53.72
CA GLY A 150 0.38 -22.22 54.42
C GLY A 150 0.54 -20.71 54.63
N GLY A 151 -0.54 -19.90 54.58
CA GLY A 151 -0.40 -18.45 54.80
C GLY A 151 -1.41 -17.53 54.09
N LEU A 152 -2.68 -17.61 54.47
CA LEU A 152 -3.58 -16.44 54.61
C LEU A 152 -4.20 -16.58 56.01
N PRO A 153 -4.41 -15.49 56.80
CA PRO A 153 -5.06 -14.23 56.41
C PRO A 153 -4.27 -12.97 56.92
N ARG A 154 -4.74 -11.72 57.03
CA ARG A 154 -6.09 -11.10 57.02
C ARG A 154 -6.02 -9.57 56.73
N LEU A 155 -7.10 -8.99 56.21
CA LEU A 155 -7.40 -7.54 56.10
C LEU A 155 -7.70 -6.92 57.51
N PRO A 156 -7.60 -5.59 57.75
CA PRO A 156 -8.49 -4.54 57.21
C PRO A 156 -7.70 -3.26 56.76
N ASN A 157 -8.24 -2.06 56.50
CA ASN A 157 -9.60 -1.48 56.59
C ASN A 157 -9.79 -0.34 55.55
N ILE A 158 -11.02 -0.08 55.06
CA ILE A 158 -11.41 1.16 54.36
C ILE A 158 -12.86 1.53 54.77
N PRO A 159 -13.14 2.75 55.26
CA PRO A 159 -14.47 3.11 55.78
C PRO A 159 -15.53 3.29 54.68
N PRO A 160 -16.82 3.03 54.98
CA PRO A 160 -17.89 3.10 54.00
C PRO A 160 -18.50 4.51 53.86
N GLY A 161 -18.86 4.86 52.63
CA GLY A 161 -19.94 5.82 52.34
C GLY A 161 -19.53 7.25 52.00
N MET A 162 -19.58 7.57 50.70
CA MET A 162 -20.37 8.72 50.23
C MET A 162 -21.18 8.32 49.00
N MET A 163 -22.44 7.99 49.26
CA MET A 163 -23.53 7.86 48.29
C MET A 163 -24.08 9.25 47.98
N GLY A 164 -24.41 9.56 46.72
CA GLY A 164 -24.97 10.86 46.32
C GLY A 164 -24.83 11.12 44.81
N LEU A 165 -25.53 10.34 43.98
CA LEU A 165 -26.81 10.70 43.33
C LEU A 165 -26.65 11.46 41.99
N PRO A 166 -27.34 11.04 40.91
CA PRO A 166 -27.32 11.73 39.62
C PRO A 166 -28.33 12.90 39.58
N GLY A 167 -27.92 14.01 38.95
CA GLY A 167 -28.79 15.14 38.60
C GLY A 167 -29.42 14.95 37.21
N ARG A 168 -30.65 15.44 37.06
CA ARG A 168 -31.51 15.35 35.86
C ARG A 168 -30.97 16.13 34.66
#